data_AF-A0A3D4P7P3-F1
#
_entry.id   AF-A0A3D4P7P3-F1
#
_cell.length_a   1.000
_cell.length_b   1.000
_cell.length_c   1.000
_cell.angle_alpha   90.00
_cell.angle_beta   90.00
_cell.angle_gamma   90.00
#
_symmetry.space_group_name_H-M   'P 1'
#
loop_
_entity.id
_entity.type
_entity.pdbx_description
1 polymer ?
#
loop_
_entity_poly.entity_id
_entity_poly.type
_entity_poly.pdbx_seq_one_letter_code
_entity_poly.pdbx_strand_id
1 'polypeptide(L)'
;MRSFLTSATTKDVAMNHDAEPDSISALTSQANQGKDTRFRYGCLAVYSILTTLAVPIAFLLGHTVCALSFYKSRAEYQEIRIEHYLKENPQAYGQLEVVHASNGWAYPQGSVNSQADHDRLSKELLWMFGDELSEKMMDNVEVNLK
;
A
#
# COMPACT_ATOMS: atom_id res chain seq x y z
N MET A 1 -10.96 -71.72 -58.66
CA MET A 1 -11.69 -70.75 -57.82
C MET A 1 -12.18 -71.47 -56.58
N ARG A 2 -11.76 -71.00 -55.38
CA ARG A 2 -12.07 -71.49 -54.00
C ARG A 2 -11.49 -72.89 -53.67
N SER A 3 -10.86 -73.20 -52.53
CA SER A 3 -10.44 -72.53 -51.28
C SER A 3 -9.61 -73.61 -50.53
N PHE A 4 -8.30 -73.46 -50.23
CA PHE A 4 -7.71 -73.03 -48.94
C PHE A 4 -8.58 -73.36 -47.69
N LEU A 5 -8.15 -73.98 -46.59
CA LEU A 5 -6.83 -74.18 -45.97
C LEU A 5 -6.82 -75.38 -44.99
N THR A 6 -5.62 -75.93 -44.87
CA THR A 6 -5.13 -77.04 -44.04
C THR A 6 -5.11 -76.69 -42.55
N SER A 7 -5.43 -77.67 -41.71
CA SER A 7 -5.28 -77.63 -40.24
C SER A 7 -3.88 -78.16 -39.86
N ALA A 8 -3.16 -77.42 -39.01
CA ALA A 8 -1.90 -77.86 -38.41
C ALA A 8 -1.82 -77.41 -36.94
N THR A 9 -1.75 -78.41 -36.05
CA THR A 9 -0.89 -78.58 -34.85
C THR A 9 -0.31 -77.32 -34.18
N THR A 10 -0.27 -77.19 -32.86
CA THR A 10 0.74 -77.85 -32.00
C THR A 10 0.40 -77.66 -30.50
N LYS A 11 0.69 -78.70 -29.70
CA LYS A 11 0.71 -78.69 -28.23
C LYS A 11 1.91 -77.88 -27.72
N ASP A 12 1.70 -77.02 -26.73
CA ASP A 12 2.75 -76.72 -25.75
C ASP A 12 2.14 -76.60 -24.36
N VAL A 13 2.63 -77.45 -23.46
CA VAL A 13 2.38 -77.46 -22.03
C VAL A 13 3.46 -76.57 -21.40
N ALA A 14 3.06 -75.51 -20.70
CA ALA A 14 3.94 -74.82 -19.77
C ALA A 14 3.25 -74.77 -18.39
N MET A 15 3.85 -75.49 -17.44
CA MET A 15 3.50 -75.55 -16.03
C MET A 15 3.72 -74.19 -15.33
N ASN A 16 2.81 -73.90 -14.40
CA ASN A 16 2.95 -73.09 -13.17
C ASN A 16 4.00 -71.97 -13.12
N HIS A 17 3.52 -70.73 -12.89
CA HIS A 17 4.03 -69.94 -11.78
C HIS A 17 2.98 -68.92 -11.32
N ASP A 18 2.42 -69.19 -10.13
CA ASP A 18 1.82 -68.16 -9.28
C ASP A 18 2.88 -67.08 -9.00
N ALA A 19 2.64 -65.86 -9.46
CA ALA A 19 3.36 -64.68 -8.99
C ALA A 19 2.48 -63.45 -9.21
N GLU A 20 1.65 -63.17 -8.21
CA GLU A 20 0.90 -61.93 -8.02
C GLU A 20 1.89 -60.74 -7.91
N PRO A 21 1.91 -59.75 -8.82
CA PRO A 21 2.71 -58.54 -8.68
C PRO A 21 1.85 -57.29 -8.47
N ASP A 22 0.60 -57.43 -8.02
CA ASP A 22 -0.35 -56.31 -7.96
C ASP A 22 -0.33 -55.56 -6.61
N SER A 23 0.25 -56.13 -5.56
CA SER A 23 0.19 -55.54 -4.22
C SER A 23 1.29 -54.48 -3.95
N ILE A 24 2.45 -54.55 -4.62
CA ILE A 24 3.60 -53.65 -4.33
C ILE A 24 3.46 -52.29 -5.04
N SER A 25 2.90 -52.26 -6.25
CA SER A 25 2.65 -51.01 -6.99
C SER A 25 1.54 -50.17 -6.34
N ALA A 26 0.56 -50.79 -5.69
CA ALA A 26 -0.48 -50.08 -4.95
C ALA A 26 0.04 -49.44 -3.65
N LEU A 27 0.94 -50.12 -2.93
CA LEU A 27 1.51 -49.60 -1.67
C LEU A 27 2.45 -48.40 -1.88
N THR A 28 3.25 -48.41 -2.94
CA THR A 28 4.17 -47.29 -3.25
C THR A 28 3.44 -46.07 -3.81
N SER A 29 2.36 -46.28 -4.57
CA SER A 29 1.46 -45.22 -5.04
C SER A 29 0.74 -44.51 -3.88
N GLN A 30 0.20 -45.24 -2.91
CA GLN A 30 -0.43 -44.66 -1.72
C GLN A 30 0.56 -43.93 -0.79
N ALA A 31 1.77 -44.48 -0.61
CA ALA A 31 2.78 -43.88 0.26
C ALA A 31 3.32 -42.54 -0.29
N ASN A 32 3.47 -42.42 -1.62
CA ASN A 32 3.88 -41.16 -2.26
C ASN A 32 2.71 -40.15 -2.39
N GLN A 33 1.47 -40.61 -2.62
CA GLN A 33 0.29 -39.73 -2.59
C GLN A 33 0.14 -39.01 -1.24
N GLY A 34 0.41 -39.69 -0.12
CA GLY A 34 0.36 -39.10 1.22
C GLY A 34 1.44 -38.03 1.48
N LYS A 35 2.60 -38.10 0.81
CA LYS A 35 3.70 -37.14 0.94
C LYS A 35 3.42 -35.86 0.13
N ASP A 36 2.98 -36.01 -1.12
CA ASP A 36 2.65 -34.88 -1.99
C ASP A 36 1.42 -34.11 -1.51
N THR A 37 0.42 -34.80 -0.98
CA THR A 37 -0.75 -34.14 -0.38
C THR A 37 -0.37 -33.33 0.85
N ARG A 38 0.45 -33.87 1.78
CA ARG A 38 0.93 -33.14 2.97
C ARG A 38 1.74 -31.89 2.61
N PHE A 39 2.60 -31.96 1.60
CA PHE A 39 3.34 -30.79 1.12
C PHE A 39 2.40 -29.74 0.52
N ARG A 40 1.43 -30.16 -0.30
CA ARG A 40 0.42 -29.26 -0.89
C ARG A 40 -0.47 -28.60 0.17
N TYR A 41 -0.94 -29.35 1.18
CA TYR A 41 -1.70 -28.80 2.31
C TYR A 41 -0.84 -27.90 3.20
N GLY A 42 0.43 -28.22 3.41
CA GLY A 42 1.39 -27.37 4.10
C GLY A 42 1.61 -26.05 3.38
N CYS A 43 1.81 -26.07 2.06
CA CYS A 43 1.89 -24.86 1.25
C CYS A 43 0.58 -24.05 1.32
N LEU A 44 -0.59 -24.72 1.22
CA LEU A 44 -1.89 -24.04 1.32
C LEU A 44 -2.09 -23.35 2.67
N ALA A 45 -1.67 -24.01 3.76
CA ALA A 45 -1.72 -23.44 5.11
C ALA A 45 -0.78 -22.24 5.26
N VAL A 46 0.44 -22.33 4.73
CA VAL A 46 1.41 -21.21 4.73
C VAL A 46 0.90 -20.04 3.90
N TYR A 47 0.33 -20.29 2.72
CA TYR A 47 -0.31 -19.24 1.90
C TYR A 47 -1.50 -18.61 2.62
N SER A 48 -2.32 -19.40 3.31
CA SER A 48 -3.45 -18.88 4.10
C SER A 48 -2.97 -17.97 5.23
N ILE A 49 -1.93 -18.36 5.97
CA ILE A 49 -1.38 -17.53 7.06
C ILE A 49 -0.76 -16.24 6.48
N LEU A 50 -0.01 -16.36 5.39
CA LEU A 50 0.59 -15.21 4.70
C LEU A 50 -0.46 -14.25 4.17
N THR A 51 -1.54 -14.72 3.56
CA THR A 51 -2.61 -13.84 3.06
C THR A 51 -3.38 -13.20 4.21
N THR A 52 -3.68 -13.94 5.29
CA THR A 52 -4.31 -13.38 6.48
C THR A 52 -3.47 -12.29 7.14
N LEU A 53 -2.13 -12.38 7.10
CA LEU A 53 -1.22 -11.34 7.59
C LEU A 53 -0.98 -10.21 6.56
N ALA A 54 -0.98 -10.51 5.27
CA ALA A 54 -0.75 -9.53 4.22
C ALA A 54 -1.88 -8.51 4.13
N VAL A 55 -3.14 -8.92 4.34
CA VAL A 55 -4.31 -8.02 4.31
C VAL A 55 -4.22 -6.87 5.32
N PRO A 56 -4.01 -7.11 6.64
CA PRO A 56 -3.88 -6.03 7.62
C PRO A 56 -2.64 -5.17 7.40
N ILE A 57 -1.51 -5.75 6.95
CA ILE A 57 -0.29 -4.99 6.65
C ILE A 57 -0.54 -4.04 5.46
N ALA A 58 -1.15 -4.55 4.38
CA ALA A 58 -1.49 -3.74 3.22
C ALA A 58 -2.49 -2.63 3.58
N PHE A 59 -3.46 -2.92 4.46
CA PHE A 59 -4.39 -1.91 4.97
C PHE A 59 -3.69 -0.83 5.79
N LEU A 60 -2.78 -1.20 6.69
CA LEU A 60 -1.99 -0.26 7.49
C LEU A 60 -1.12 0.63 6.61
N LEU A 61 -0.39 0.04 5.65
CA LEU A 61 0.43 0.79 4.70
C LEU A 61 -0.44 1.72 3.85
N GLY A 62 -1.55 1.22 3.30
CA GLY A 62 -2.52 2.03 2.56
C GLY A 62 -3.04 3.21 3.37
N HIS A 63 -3.39 2.99 4.64
CA HIS A 63 -3.84 4.05 5.54
C HIS A 63 -2.75 5.11 5.79
N THR A 64 -1.50 4.70 6.04
CA THR A 64 -0.39 5.64 6.24
C THR A 64 -0.09 6.48 5.01
N VAL A 65 -0.07 5.87 3.82
CA VAL A 65 0.17 6.59 2.56
C VAL A 65 -0.97 7.56 2.27
N CYS A 66 -2.21 7.10 2.43
CA CYS A 66 -3.39 7.94 2.18
C CYS A 66 -3.43 9.13 3.14
N ALA A 67 -3.18 8.91 4.43
CA ALA A 67 -3.08 9.98 5.43
C ALA A 67 -1.98 10.98 5.05
N LEU A 68 -0.77 10.50 4.72
CA LEU A 68 0.35 11.36 4.31
C LEU A 68 0.02 12.21 3.08
N SER A 69 -0.65 11.62 2.08
CA SER A 69 -1.12 12.35 0.90
C SER A 69 -2.13 13.44 1.26
N PHE A 70 -3.10 13.16 2.14
CA PHE A 70 -4.04 14.16 2.61
C PHE A 70 -3.35 15.31 3.34
N TYR A 71 -2.38 15.02 4.21
CA TYR A 71 -1.60 16.05 4.90
C TYR A 71 -0.83 16.94 3.92
N LYS A 72 -0.15 16.32 2.95
CA LYS A 72 0.62 17.06 1.95
C LYS A 72 -0.27 17.95 1.07
N SER A 73 -1.37 17.41 0.55
CA SER A 73 -2.30 18.18 -0.28
C SER A 73 -2.99 19.31 0.47
N ARG A 74 -3.29 19.12 1.77
CA ARG A 74 -3.85 20.19 2.61
C ARG A 74 -2.85 21.33 2.79
N ALA A 75 -1.60 20.99 3.08
CA ALA A 75 -0.55 21.98 3.27
C ALA A 75 -0.22 22.74 1.98
N GLU A 76 -0.16 22.04 0.84
CA GLU A 76 0.03 22.68 -0.48
C GLU A 76 -1.12 23.65 -0.82
N TYR A 77 -2.38 23.28 -0.55
CA TYR A 77 -3.51 24.18 -0.77
C TYR A 77 -3.41 25.45 0.09
N GLN A 78 -2.96 25.32 1.34
CA GLN A 78 -2.75 26.46 2.24
C GLN A 78 -1.61 27.35 1.77
N GLU A 79 -0.48 26.73 1.40
CA GLU A 79 0.70 27.44 0.90
C GLU A 79 0.33 28.32 -0.29
N ILE A 80 -0.30 27.75 -1.32
CA ILE A 80 -0.69 28.48 -2.53
C ILE A 80 -1.58 29.68 -2.17
N ARG A 81 -2.52 29.50 -1.25
CA ARG A 81 -3.50 30.54 -0.90
C ARG A 81 -2.87 31.65 -0.07
N ILE A 82 -1.99 31.31 0.87
CA ILE A 82 -1.23 32.28 1.66
C ILE A 82 -0.26 33.03 0.74
N GLU A 83 0.53 32.32 -0.06
CA GLU A 83 1.46 32.94 -1.01
C GLU A 83 0.76 33.91 -1.97
N HIS A 84 -0.43 33.54 -2.47
CA HIS A 84 -1.21 34.41 -3.34
C HIS A 84 -1.53 35.74 -2.64
N TYR A 85 -2.00 35.69 -1.39
CA TYR A 85 -2.31 36.88 -0.60
C TYR A 85 -1.07 37.75 -0.30
N LEU A 86 0.06 37.11 0.03
CA LEU A 86 1.31 37.84 0.29
C LEU A 86 1.83 38.52 -0.99
N LYS A 87 1.73 37.85 -2.14
CA LYS A 87 2.13 38.38 -3.47
C LYS A 87 1.26 39.54 -3.93
N GLU A 88 -0.02 39.60 -3.53
CA GLU A 88 -0.91 40.73 -3.81
C GLU A 88 -0.52 42.01 -3.04
N ASN A 89 0.14 41.88 -1.89
CA ASN A 89 0.48 43.00 -1.00
C ASN A 89 1.99 43.02 -0.66
N PRO A 90 2.89 43.16 -1.65
CA PRO A 90 4.34 43.01 -1.44
C PRO A 90 4.95 44.11 -0.56
N GLN A 91 4.30 45.28 -0.46
CA GLN A 91 4.78 46.38 0.39
C GLN A 91 4.62 46.08 1.89
N ALA A 92 3.56 45.36 2.28
CA ALA A 92 3.29 45.00 3.66
C ALA A 92 3.98 43.68 4.04
N TYR A 93 4.04 42.73 3.11
CA TYR A 93 4.39 41.34 3.40
C TYR A 93 5.62 40.80 2.64
N GLY A 94 6.39 41.64 1.95
CA GLY A 94 7.54 41.19 1.15
C GLY A 94 8.69 40.53 1.93
N GLN A 95 8.64 40.58 3.27
CA GLN A 95 9.58 39.89 4.17
C GLN A 95 9.02 38.59 4.76
N LEU A 96 7.78 38.22 4.39
CA LEU A 96 7.17 36.97 4.81
C LEU A 96 7.41 35.89 3.76
N GLU A 97 7.85 34.73 4.24
CA GLU A 97 7.94 33.50 3.46
C GLU A 97 6.90 32.50 3.96
N VAL A 98 6.45 31.59 3.11
CA VAL A 98 5.52 30.53 3.52
C VAL A 98 6.32 29.25 3.72
N VAL A 99 6.15 28.60 4.87
CA VAL A 99 6.91 27.40 5.23
C VAL A 99 5.97 26.22 5.43
N HIS A 100 6.35 25.08 4.82
CA HIS A 100 5.73 23.79 5.06
C HIS A 100 6.24 23.17 6.36
N ALA A 101 5.34 22.95 7.31
CA ALA A 101 5.65 22.22 8.52
C ALA A 101 5.35 20.72 8.38
N SER A 102 6.17 19.92 9.08
CA SER A 102 6.10 18.46 9.10
C SER A 102 4.78 17.91 9.66
N ASN A 103 3.97 18.75 10.28
CA ASN A 103 2.64 18.43 10.81
C ASN A 103 1.51 18.56 9.75
N GLY A 104 1.85 18.84 8.48
CA GLY A 104 0.89 18.90 7.38
C GLY A 104 0.17 20.25 7.25
N TRP A 105 0.82 21.33 7.70
CA TRP A 105 0.32 22.70 7.59
C TRP A 105 1.35 23.58 6.90
N ALA A 106 0.88 24.64 6.26
CA ALA A 106 1.72 25.73 5.77
C ALA A 106 1.37 27.03 6.49
N TYR A 107 2.36 27.83 6.87
CA TYR A 107 2.14 29.10 7.58
C TYR A 107 3.13 30.17 7.14
N PRO A 108 2.77 31.46 7.26
CA PRO A 108 3.70 32.55 7.04
C PRO A 108 4.75 32.60 8.16
N GLN A 109 5.98 32.94 7.79
CA GLN A 109 7.11 33.11 8.69
C GLN A 109 7.91 34.34 8.27
N GLY A 110 8.33 35.15 9.25
CA GLY A 110 9.15 36.34 9.02
C GLY A 110 8.63 37.52 9.80
N SER A 111 8.87 38.74 9.29
CA SER A 111 8.44 39.95 9.98
C SER A 111 7.57 40.88 9.13
N VAL A 112 6.63 41.56 9.77
CA VAL A 112 5.82 42.63 9.19
C VAL A 112 6.22 43.98 9.77
N ASN A 113 6.01 45.05 8.99
CA ASN A 113 6.48 46.39 9.35
C ASN A 113 5.57 47.13 10.35
N SER A 114 4.36 46.61 10.62
CA SER A 114 3.42 47.26 11.53
C SER A 114 2.47 46.28 12.21
N GLN A 115 1.95 46.67 13.38
CA GLN A 115 0.90 45.90 14.07
C GLN A 115 -0.40 45.85 13.24
N ALA A 116 -0.69 46.90 12.47
CA ALA A 116 -1.87 46.93 11.62
C ALA A 116 -1.79 45.86 10.51
N ASP A 117 -0.61 45.64 9.94
CA ASP A 117 -0.37 44.59 8.93
C ASP A 117 -0.44 43.20 9.56
N HIS A 118 0.10 43.05 10.79
CA HIS A 118 -0.03 41.81 11.56
C HIS A 118 -1.51 41.45 11.82
N ASP A 119 -2.30 42.40 12.31
CA ASP A 119 -3.72 42.20 12.61
C ASP A 119 -4.55 41.93 11.34
N ARG A 120 -4.16 42.57 10.22
CA ARG A 120 -4.79 42.35 8.92
C ARG A 120 -4.50 40.94 8.39
N LEU A 121 -3.25 40.50 8.47
CA LEU A 121 -2.86 39.14 8.11
C LEU A 121 -3.59 38.11 8.98
N SER A 122 -3.63 38.31 10.30
CA SER A 122 -4.35 37.45 11.23
C SER A 122 -5.83 37.32 10.87
N LYS A 123 -6.51 38.45 10.61
CA LYS A 123 -7.92 38.45 10.16
C LYS A 123 -8.13 37.71 8.84
N GLU A 124 -7.20 37.86 7.91
CA GLU A 124 -7.29 37.19 6.62
C GLU A 124 -7.10 35.68 6.77
N LEU A 125 -6.08 35.24 7.52
CA LEU A 125 -5.87 33.82 7.83
C LEU A 125 -7.06 33.21 8.57
N LEU A 126 -7.64 33.98 9.51
CA LEU A 126 -8.87 33.60 10.20
C LEU A 126 -10.02 33.39 9.22
N TRP A 127 -10.23 34.32 8.28
CA TRP A 127 -11.25 34.18 7.26
C TRP A 127 -10.99 33.00 6.32
N MET A 128 -9.73 32.75 5.99
CA MET A 128 -9.35 31.65 5.10
C MET A 128 -9.47 30.27 5.73
N PHE A 129 -9.13 30.13 7.01
CA PHE A 129 -8.88 28.82 7.62
C PHE A 129 -9.56 28.57 8.98
N GLY A 130 -10.15 29.60 9.59
CA GLY A 130 -10.83 29.52 10.90
C GLY A 130 -9.90 29.74 12.10
N ASP A 131 -10.51 30.00 13.27
CA ASP A 131 -9.84 30.47 14.50
C ASP A 131 -8.68 29.59 14.96
N GLU A 132 -8.92 28.29 15.11
CA GLU A 132 -7.94 27.37 15.71
C GLU A 132 -6.63 27.26 14.92
N LEU A 133 -6.71 27.46 13.60
CA LEU A 133 -5.55 27.34 12.74
C LEU A 133 -4.88 28.67 12.51
N SER A 134 -5.64 29.76 12.38
CA SER A 134 -5.09 31.10 12.16
C SER A 134 -4.21 31.56 13.32
N GLU A 135 -4.59 31.24 14.57
CA GLU A 135 -3.77 31.58 15.74
C GLU A 135 -2.40 30.91 15.66
N LYS A 136 -2.36 29.59 15.44
CA LYS A 136 -1.11 28.82 15.30
C LYS A 136 -0.27 29.25 14.10
N MET A 137 -0.91 29.71 13.02
CA MET A 137 -0.20 30.20 11.83
C MET A 137 0.51 31.53 12.08
N MET A 138 0.05 32.33 13.05
CA MET A 138 0.64 33.64 13.37
C MET A 138 1.83 33.53 14.35
N ASP A 139 2.05 32.38 15.00
CA ASP A 139 3.11 32.18 16.00
C ASP A 139 4.53 32.54 15.51
N ASN A 140 4.78 32.43 14.19
CA ASN A 140 6.08 32.67 13.57
C ASN A 140 6.16 34.01 12.81
N VAL A 141 5.15 34.88 12.96
CA VAL A 141 5.10 36.21 12.35
C VAL A 141 5.40 37.26 13.40
N GLU A 142 6.50 37.97 13.23
CA GLU A 142 6.94 39.00 14.18
C GLU A 142 6.61 40.40 13.67
N VAL A 143 6.35 41.33 14.60
CA VAL A 143 6.19 42.75 14.26
C VAL A 143 7.52 43.46 14.45
N ASN A 144 8.10 43.93 13.34
CA ASN A 144 9.35 44.68 13.35
C ASN A 144 9.04 46.14 13.69
N LEU A 145 8.94 46.44 14.99
CA LEU A 145 8.81 47.80 15.51
C LEU A 145 10.17 48.51 15.38
N LYS A 146 10.46 49.03 14.18
CA LYS A 146 11.57 49.97 13.97
C LYS A 146 11.18 51.40 14.26
#